data_AF-G0P018-F1
#
_entry.id   AF-G0P018-F1
#
_cell.length_a   1.000
_cell.length_b   1.000
_cell.length_c   1.000
_cell.angle_alpha   90.00
_cell.angle_beta   90.00
_cell.angle_gamma   90.00
#
_symmetry.space_group_name_H-M   'P 1'
#
loop_
_entity.id
_entity.type
_entity.pdbx_description
1 polymer ?
#
loop_
_entity_poly.entity_id
_entity_poly.type
_entity_poly.pdbx_seq_one_letter_code
_entity_poly.pdbx_strand_id
1 'polypeptide(L)'
;MDDMFAKLSAANAQTQKAKCLEFFGFFDDEIKRNELAVHLVMLIILFTIRGNPIMDENDVRIVNEQRRHHKNLLKRYLESLYGEQARRIIDRLPKALEMLNDIARNAGMLFMGCVRTGEAEDLPAEFFMIK
;
A
#
# COMPACT_ATOMS: atom_id res chain seq x y z
N MET A 1 15.29 10.40 -17.82
CA MET A 1 14.59 9.78 -16.67
C MET A 1 13.87 8.61 -17.27
N ASP A 2 14.39 7.39 -17.09
CA ASP A 2 13.77 6.20 -17.67
C ASP A 2 12.35 6.06 -17.12
N ASP A 3 11.36 5.92 -17.99
CA ASP A 3 9.98 5.68 -17.56
C ASP A 3 9.94 4.32 -16.86
N MET A 4 9.85 4.33 -15.53
CA MET A 4 9.82 3.12 -14.68
C MET A 4 8.73 2.14 -15.12
N PHE A 5 7.70 2.61 -15.84
CA PHE A 5 6.60 1.82 -16.36
C PHE A 5 6.86 1.21 -17.75
N ALA A 6 7.96 1.55 -18.43
CA ALA A 6 8.28 1.05 -19.77
C ALA A 6 8.59 -0.45 -19.81
N LYS A 7 8.89 -1.07 -18.66
CA LYS A 7 9.16 -2.51 -18.51
C LYS A 7 7.93 -3.32 -18.11
N LEU A 8 6.76 -2.69 -17.99
CA LEU A 8 5.52 -3.34 -17.57
C LEU A 8 4.70 -3.81 -18.77
N SER A 9 3.83 -4.80 -18.54
CA SER A 9 2.94 -5.31 -19.58
C SER A 9 1.99 -4.21 -20.09
N ALA A 10 1.92 -4.05 -21.41
CA ALA A 10 1.19 -2.96 -22.06
C ALA A 10 -0.31 -2.93 -21.71
N ALA A 11 -0.90 -4.08 -21.36
CA ALA A 11 -2.32 -4.20 -21.07
C ALA A 11 -2.75 -3.45 -19.80
N ASN A 12 -1.93 -3.44 -18.74
CA ASN A 12 -2.29 -2.89 -17.43
C ASN A 12 -1.35 -1.78 -16.92
N ALA A 13 -0.23 -1.54 -17.59
CA ALA A 13 0.78 -0.56 -17.17
C ALA A 13 0.21 0.85 -16.97
N GLN A 14 -0.58 1.36 -17.94
CA GLN A 14 -1.07 2.74 -17.90
C GLN A 14 -2.11 2.96 -16.80
N THR A 15 -3.00 1.99 -16.58
CA THR A 15 -3.99 2.03 -15.50
C THR A 15 -3.31 1.98 -14.13
N GLN A 16 -2.33 1.10 -13.96
CA GLN A 16 -1.58 1.00 -12.69
C GLN A 16 -0.72 2.24 -12.44
N LYS A 17 -0.11 2.82 -13.48
CA LYS A 17 0.59 4.11 -13.41
C LYS A 17 -0.34 5.22 -12.91
N ALA A 18 -1.52 5.36 -13.52
CA ALA A 18 -2.48 6.38 -13.12
C ALA A 18 -2.93 6.22 -11.66
N LYS A 19 -3.27 4.99 -11.23
CA LYS A 19 -3.67 4.72 -9.84
C LYS A 19 -2.55 4.98 -8.84
N CYS A 20 -1.32 4.58 -9.15
CA CYS A 20 -0.15 4.87 -8.31
C CYS A 20 0.10 6.37 -8.15
N LEU A 21 -0.03 7.14 -9.25
CA LEU A 21 0.11 8.60 -9.20
C LEU A 21 -1.02 9.25 -8.40
N GLU A 22 -2.26 8.77 -8.55
CA GLU A 22 -3.40 9.23 -7.76
C GLU A 22 -3.18 8.97 -6.26
N PHE A 23 -2.70 7.77 -5.90
CA PHE A 23 -2.35 7.42 -4.51
C PHE A 23 -1.22 8.30 -3.98
N PHE A 24 -0.17 8.56 -4.77
CA PHE A 24 0.93 9.42 -4.36
C PHE A 24 0.51 10.89 -4.17
N GLY A 25 -0.43 11.37 -4.97
CA GLY A 25 -1.05 12.69 -4.82
C GLY A 25 -2.04 12.78 -3.65
N PHE A 26 -2.35 11.66 -3.00
CA PHE A 26 -3.34 11.62 -1.95
C PHE A 26 -2.83 12.17 -0.61
N PHE A 27 -1.52 12.06 -0.35
CA PHE A 27 -0.87 12.57 0.86
C PHE A 27 -0.03 13.81 0.55
N ASP A 28 -0.07 14.78 1.47
CA ASP A 28 0.79 15.96 1.42
C ASP A 28 2.27 15.54 1.53
N ASP A 29 3.16 16.29 0.88
CA ASP A 29 4.59 15.96 0.82
C ASP A 29 5.24 15.84 2.20
N GLU A 30 4.76 16.61 3.16
CA GLU A 30 5.24 16.57 4.53
C GLU A 30 4.97 15.22 5.21
N ILE A 31 3.79 14.63 4.97
CA ILE A 31 3.41 13.33 5.54
C ILE A 31 4.20 12.21 4.86
N LYS A 32 4.37 12.30 3.54
CA LYS A 32 5.13 11.30 2.76
C LYS A 32 6.61 11.25 3.18
N ARG A 33 7.15 12.35 3.68
CA ARG A 33 8.52 12.45 4.20
C ARG A 33 8.63 12.14 5.69
N ASN A 34 7.50 12.05 6.38
CA ASN A 34 7.47 11.70 7.79
C ASN A 34 7.59 10.18 7.95
N GLU A 35 8.81 9.69 8.24
CA GLU A 35 9.10 8.27 8.34
C GLU A 35 8.20 7.53 9.33
N LEU A 36 7.92 8.12 10.50
CA LEU A 36 7.08 7.47 11.49
C LEU A 36 5.62 7.38 11.03
N ALA A 37 5.09 8.42 10.38
CA ALA A 37 3.75 8.37 9.80
C ALA A 37 3.67 7.27 8.72
N VAL A 38 4.68 7.18 7.85
CA VAL A 38 4.76 6.14 6.81
C VAL A 38 4.81 4.74 7.45
N HIS A 39 5.67 4.52 8.45
CA HIS A 39 5.74 3.24 9.16
C HIS A 39 4.43 2.85 9.84
N LEU A 40 3.74 3.80 10.47
CA LEU A 40 2.45 3.55 11.08
C LEU A 40 1.38 3.18 10.04
N VAL A 41 1.38 3.84 8.88
CA VAL A 41 0.50 3.48 7.75
C VAL A 41 0.82 2.06 7.25
N MET A 42 2.11 1.71 7.09
CA MET A 42 2.53 0.36 6.70
C MET A 42 2.03 -0.70 7.69
N LEU A 43 2.11 -0.44 9.01
CA LEU A 43 1.60 -1.35 10.03
C LEU A 43 0.06 -1.49 9.96
N ILE A 44 -0.67 -0.39 9.72
CA ILE A 44 -2.13 -0.44 9.53
C ILE A 44 -2.52 -1.30 8.32
N ILE A 45 -1.73 -1.27 7.24
CA ILE A 45 -1.94 -2.09 6.05
C ILE A 45 -1.59 -3.55 6.33
N LEU A 46 -0.45 -3.79 6.99
CA LEU A 46 0.01 -5.12 7.36
C LEU A 46 -1.03 -5.85 8.21
N PHE A 47 -1.59 -5.16 9.21
CA PHE A 47 -2.68 -5.65 10.05
C PHE A 47 -4.06 -5.45 9.39
N THR A 48 -4.22 -5.86 8.12
CA THR A 48 -5.52 -5.95 7.47
C THR A 48 -5.88 -7.41 7.29
N ILE A 49 -7.09 -7.78 7.69
CA ILE A 49 -7.61 -9.14 7.49
C ILE A 49 -7.65 -9.42 5.99
N ARG A 50 -7.04 -10.52 5.59
CA ARG A 50 -7.02 -11.01 4.21
C ARG A 50 -7.90 -12.24 4.13
N GLY A 51 -8.53 -12.45 2.98
CA GLY A 51 -9.28 -13.69 2.71
C GLY A 51 -8.37 -14.89 2.44
N ASN A 52 -7.08 -14.66 2.20
CA ASN A 52 -6.10 -15.70 1.90
C ASN A 52 -4.70 -15.30 2.45
N PRO A 53 -4.04 -16.14 3.27
CA PRO A 53 -4.59 -17.36 3.88
C PRO A 53 -5.78 -17.04 4.79
N ILE A 54 -6.65 -18.04 4.99
CA ILE A 54 -7.74 -17.93 5.97
C ILE A 54 -7.09 -17.80 7.34
N MET A 55 -7.39 -16.72 8.05
CA MET A 55 -6.96 -16.48 9.42
C MET A 55 -7.94 -17.16 10.38
N ASP A 56 -7.44 -17.70 11.49
CA ASP A 56 -8.31 -18.21 12.55
C ASP A 56 -8.95 -17.06 13.36
N GLU A 57 -9.90 -17.38 14.24
CA GLU A 57 -10.62 -16.36 15.02
C GLU A 57 -9.70 -15.56 15.95
N ASN A 58 -8.65 -16.18 16.48
CA ASN A 58 -7.72 -15.52 17.37
C ASN A 58 -6.79 -14.57 16.61
N ASP A 59 -6.31 -14.97 15.44
CA ASP A 59 -5.57 -14.13 14.51
C ASP A 59 -6.41 -12.92 14.08
N VAL A 60 -7.67 -13.15 13.70
CA VAL A 60 -8.61 -12.07 13.35
C VAL A 60 -8.76 -11.07 14.49
N ARG A 61 -8.88 -11.55 15.73
CA ARG A 61 -8.97 -10.69 16.92
C ARG A 61 -7.70 -9.88 17.12
N ILE A 62 -6.52 -10.52 17.10
CA ILE A 62 -5.21 -9.87 17.28
C ILE A 62 -4.98 -8.83 16.18
N VAL A 63 -5.22 -9.19 14.91
CA VAL A 63 -5.06 -8.30 13.77
C VAL A 63 -5.96 -7.07 13.92
N ASN A 64 -7.23 -7.24 14.29
CA ASN A 64 -8.13 -6.11 14.52
C ASN A 64 -7.68 -5.21 15.68
N GLU A 65 -7.23 -5.80 16.79
CA GLU A 65 -6.70 -5.06 17.94
C GLU A 65 -5.47 -4.24 17.55
N GLN A 66 -4.51 -4.86 16.86
CA GLN A 66 -3.29 -4.20 16.39
C GLN A 66 -3.60 -3.11 15.36
N ARG A 67 -4.47 -3.38 14.39
CA ARG A 67 -4.89 -2.39 13.41
C ARG A 67 -5.50 -1.15 14.05
N ARG A 68 -6.39 -1.36 15.03
CA ARG A 68 -7.02 -0.27 15.79
C ARG A 68 -5.99 0.50 16.62
N HIS A 69 -5.06 -0.21 17.27
CA HIS A 69 -3.98 0.40 18.03
C HIS A 69 -3.14 1.34 17.16
N HIS A 70 -2.66 0.87 16.02
CA HIS A 70 -1.81 1.66 15.12
C HIS A 70 -2.57 2.82 14.46
N LYS A 71 -3.86 2.65 14.12
CA LYS A 71 -4.71 3.77 13.67
C LYS A 71 -4.81 4.88 14.73
N ASN A 72 -5.03 4.51 15.99
CA ASN A 72 -5.11 5.47 17.08
C ASN A 72 -3.76 6.12 17.40
N LEU A 73 -2.66 5.38 17.24
CA LEU A 73 -1.31 5.91 17.42
C LEU A 73 -0.97 6.93 16.32
N LEU A 74 -1.26 6.61 15.05
CA LEU A 74 -1.09 7.52 13.92
C LEU A 74 -1.91 8.80 14.12
N LYS A 75 -3.17 8.67 14.55
CA LYS A 75 -4.03 9.81 14.87
C LYS A 75 -3.38 10.73 15.91
N ARG A 76 -3.01 10.19 17.07
CA ARG A 76 -2.39 10.98 18.15
C ARG A 76 -1.06 11.59 17.73
N TYR A 77 -0.27 10.87 16.95
CA TYR A 77 1.00 11.35 16.44
C TYR A 77 0.81 12.56 15.50
N LEU A 78 -0.10 12.47 14.54
CA LEU A 78 -0.40 13.58 13.63
C LEU A 78 -1.02 14.76 14.38
N GLU A 79 -1.94 14.51 15.32
CA GLU A 79 -2.54 15.55 16.16
C GLU A 79 -1.47 16.28 17.00
N SER A 80 -0.45 15.58 17.50
CA SER A 80 0.65 16.20 18.26
C SER A 80 1.54 17.13 17.43
N LEU A 81 1.64 16.90 16.12
CA LEU A 81 2.47 17.69 15.22
C LEU A 81 1.69 18.83 14.56
N TYR A 82 0.44 18.57 14.19
CA TYR A 82 -0.34 19.41 13.27
C TYR A 82 -1.64 19.95 13.89
N GLY A 83 -2.00 19.54 15.10
CA GLY A 83 -3.25 19.93 15.75
C GLY A 83 -4.48 19.61 14.89
N GLU A 84 -5.36 20.59 14.71
CA GLU A 84 -6.59 20.46 13.92
C GLU A 84 -6.34 20.10 12.44
N GLN A 85 -5.17 20.42 11.88
CA GLN A 85 -4.86 20.08 10.49
C GLN A 85 -4.70 18.56 10.30
N ALA A 86 -4.36 17.83 11.35
CA ALA A 86 -4.26 16.36 11.34
C ALA A 86 -5.58 15.69 10.95
N ARG A 87 -6.72 16.32 11.27
CA ARG A 87 -8.05 15.76 11.03
C ARG A 87 -8.31 15.50 9.56
N ARG A 88 -7.90 16.43 8.68
CA ARG A 88 -8.04 16.27 7.22
C ARG A 88 -7.28 15.05 6.70
N ILE A 89 -6.13 14.74 7.28
CA ILE A 89 -5.30 13.59 6.93
C ILE A 89 -5.98 12.30 7.39
N ILE A 90 -6.41 12.28 8.64
CA ILE A 90 -7.07 11.13 9.27
C ILE A 90 -8.37 10.78 8.52
N ASP A 91 -9.19 11.77 8.17
CA ASP A 91 -10.46 11.56 7.47
C ASP A 91 -10.27 10.99 6.06
N ARG A 92 -9.15 11.30 5.42
CA ARG A 92 -8.80 10.82 4.08
C ARG A 92 -8.17 9.43 4.10
N LEU A 93 -7.57 9.01 5.21
CA LEU A 93 -6.82 7.75 5.33
C LEU A 93 -7.59 6.49 4.87
N PRO A 94 -8.88 6.28 5.19
CA PRO A 94 -9.61 5.11 4.72
C PRO A 94 -9.60 4.96 3.18
N LYS A 95 -9.83 6.06 2.47
CA LYS A 95 -9.81 6.09 1.00
C LYS A 95 -8.41 5.80 0.45
N ALA A 96 -7.36 6.32 1.08
CA ALA A 96 -5.98 6.01 0.68
C ALA A 96 -5.69 4.51 0.77
N LEU A 97 -6.13 3.88 1.86
CA LEU A 97 -5.94 2.45 2.10
C LEU A 97 -6.73 1.59 1.10
N GLU A 98 -7.94 2.01 0.73
CA GLU A 98 -8.73 1.36 -0.33
C GLU A 98 -8.02 1.43 -1.69
N MET A 99 -7.50 2.61 -2.07
CA MET A 99 -6.73 2.78 -3.31
C MET A 99 -5.49 1.87 -3.32
N LEU A 100 -4.75 1.81 -2.22
CA LEU A 100 -3.57 0.96 -2.12
C LEU A 100 -3.91 -0.53 -2.26
N ASN A 101 -4.98 -0.98 -1.61
CA ASN A 101 -5.46 -2.36 -1.75
C ASN A 101 -5.86 -2.67 -3.19
N ASP A 102 -6.50 -1.74 -3.89
CA ASP A 102 -6.87 -1.93 -5.28
C ASP A 102 -5.64 -1.97 -6.21
N ILE A 103 -4.66 -1.10 -6.00
CA ILE A 103 -3.39 -1.12 -6.74
C ILE A 103 -2.70 -2.48 -6.56
N ALA A 104 -2.52 -2.92 -5.30
CA ALA A 104 -1.82 -4.15 -4.97
C ALA A 104 -2.51 -5.39 -5.56
N ARG A 105 -3.84 -5.46 -5.47
CA ARG A 105 -4.63 -6.58 -6.02
C ARG A 105 -4.47 -6.73 -7.54
N ASN A 106 -4.34 -5.62 -8.26
CA ASN A 106 -4.20 -5.63 -9.72
C ASN A 106 -2.74 -5.70 -10.19
N ALA A 107 -1.78 -5.74 -9.26
CA ALA A 107 -0.35 -5.66 -9.58
C ALA A 107 0.26 -7.01 -10.01
N GLY A 108 -0.35 -8.15 -9.66
CA GLY A 108 0.24 -9.47 -9.89
C GLY A 108 0.57 -9.80 -11.36
N MET A 109 -0.12 -9.19 -12.33
CA MET A 109 0.09 -9.42 -13.77
C MET A 109 1.01 -8.40 -14.45
N LEU A 110 1.61 -7.50 -13.68
CA LEU A 110 2.36 -6.37 -14.24
C LEU A 110 3.58 -6.79 -15.05
N PHE A 111 4.16 -7.95 -14.75
CA PHE A 111 5.40 -8.43 -15.36
C PHE A 111 5.18 -9.62 -16.31
N MET A 112 3.93 -10.00 -16.56
CA MET A 112 3.57 -11.14 -17.40
C MET A 112 4.19 -11.01 -18.80
N GLY A 113 5.01 -11.99 -19.18
CA GLY A 113 5.68 -12.02 -20.49
C GLY A 113 6.72 -10.91 -20.72
N CYS A 114 7.04 -10.11 -19.70
CA CYS A 114 7.96 -8.96 -19.79
C CYS A 114 9.35 -9.27 -19.21
N VAL A 115 9.50 -10.36 -18.45
CA VAL A 115 10.73 -10.72 -17.76
C VAL A 115 11.29 -12.02 -18.32
N ARG A 116 12.57 -12.03 -18.68
CA ARG A 116 13.23 -13.23 -19.20
C ARG A 116 13.54 -14.21 -18.08
N THR A 117 13.60 -15.49 -18.41
CA THR A 117 13.93 -16.54 -17.44
C THR A 117 15.36 -16.34 -16.93
N GLY A 118 15.55 -16.33 -15.61
CA GLY A 118 16.86 -16.17 -14.97
C GLY A 118 17.33 -14.73 -14.77
N GLU A 119 16.53 -13.72 -15.12
CA GLU A 119 16.83 -12.30 -14.86
C GLU A 119 16.11 -11.74 -13.62
N ALA A 120 15.11 -12.45 -13.10
CA ALA A 120 14.39 -12.08 -11.88
C ALA A 120 14.89 -12.87 -10.68
N GLU A 121 14.95 -12.19 -9.54
CA GLU A 121 15.07 -12.81 -8.23
C GLU A 121 13.83 -13.67 -7.92
N ASP A 122 14.03 -14.73 -7.15
CA ASP A 122 12.98 -15.73 -6.86
C ASP A 122 11.85 -15.13 -5.98
N LEU A 123 12.19 -14.34 -4.96
CA LEU A 123 11.20 -13.82 -4.00
C LEU A 123 10.13 -12.92 -4.68
N PRO A 124 10.46 -11.95 -5.54
CA PRO A 124 9.46 -11.20 -6.30
C PRO A 124 8.57 -12.07 -7.20
N ALA A 125 9.09 -13.17 -7.74
CA ALA A 125 8.34 -14.07 -8.61
C ALA A 125 7.21 -14.81 -7.87
N GLU A 126 7.25 -14.88 -6.54
CA GLU A 126 6.14 -15.40 -5.72
C GLU A 126 4.92 -14.45 -5.70
N PHE A 127 5.13 -13.15 -5.96
CA PHE A 127 4.08 -12.13 -5.92
C PHE A 127 3.64 -11.66 -7.32
N PHE A 128 4.55 -11.70 -8.30
CA PHE A 128 4.32 -11.21 -9.66
C PHE A 128 4.44 -12.35 -10.66
N MET A 129 3.37 -12.60 -11.42
CA MET A 129 3.38 -13.57 -12.50
C MET A 129 4.22 -13.02 -13.67
N ILE A 130 5.26 -13.79 -14.01
CA ILE A 130 6.21 -13.46 -15.08
C ILE A 130 6.03 -14.34 -16.32
N LYS A 131 5.33 -15.48 -16.21
CA LYS A 131 5.09 -16.46 -17.27
C LYS A 131 3.64 -16.92 -17.31
#